data_AF-A0A8A4TQ88-F1
#
_entry.id   AF-A0A8A4TQ88-F1
#
_cell.length_a   1.000
_cell.length_b   1.000
_cell.length_c   1.000
_cell.angle_alpha   90.00
_cell.angle_beta   90.00
_cell.angle_gamma   90.00
#
_symmetry.space_group_name_H-M   'P 1'
#
loop_
_entity.id
_entity.type
_entity.pdbx_description
1 polymer ?
#
loop_
_entity_poly.entity_id
_entity_poly.type
_entity_poly.pdbx_seq_one_letter_code
_entity_poly.pdbx_strand_id
1 'polypeptide(L)'
;MLQCADGTYYIGCTNDLEARIRTHNAGKGAKYTMGRRPVAVVYREAAPSRGDALRRERELKRLSRLQKVRLHRRAEMNARD
;
A
#
# COMPACT_ATOMS: atom_id res chain seq x y z
N MET A 1 -0.40 -1.73 -0.64
CA MET A 1 0.18 -0.49 -1.22
C MET A 1 -0.81 0.63 -1.03
N LEU A 2 -0.32 1.77 -0.57
CA LEU A 2 -1.08 3.00 -0.44
C LEU A 2 -0.63 3.99 -1.52
N GLN A 3 -1.57 4.70 -2.13
CA GLN A 3 -1.29 5.87 -2.95
C GLN A 3 -1.39 7.11 -2.09
N CYS A 4 -0.34 7.92 -2.13
CA CYS A 4 -0.26 9.22 -1.48
C CYS A 4 -0.95 10.30 -2.33
N ALA A 5 -1.25 11.44 -1.73
CA ALA A 5 -1.86 12.59 -2.41
C ALA A 5 -1.00 13.15 -3.56
N ASP A 6 0.33 13.04 -3.45
CA ASP A 6 1.29 13.41 -4.52
C ASP A 6 1.43 12.34 -5.62
N GLY A 7 0.58 11.31 -5.59
CA GLY A 7 0.58 10.21 -6.53
C GLY A 7 1.68 9.17 -6.29
N THR A 8 2.58 9.36 -5.33
CA THR A 8 3.61 8.35 -4.96
C THR A 8 2.99 7.13 -4.28
N TYR A 9 3.76 6.04 -4.17
CA TYR A 9 3.30 4.81 -3.53
C TYR A 9 4.08 4.50 -2.26
N TYR A 10 3.37 4.21 -1.18
CA TYR A 10 3.90 3.64 0.05
C TYR A 10 3.59 2.13 0.14
N ILE A 11 4.59 1.32 0.47
CA ILE A 11 4.48 -0.13 0.59
C ILE A 11 4.72 -0.53 2.04
N GLY A 12 3.79 -1.32 2.59
CA GLY A 12 3.81 -1.82 3.95
C GLY A 12 2.92 -3.04 4.10
N CYS A 13 3.14 -3.83 5.15
CA CYS A 13 2.24 -4.89 5.60
C CYS A 13 1.60 -4.52 6.95
N THR A 14 0.43 -5.10 7.24
CA THR A 14 -0.29 -4.93 8.50
C THR A 14 -1.29 -6.10 8.67
N ASN A 15 -1.63 -6.41 9.92
CA ASN A 15 -2.73 -7.32 10.28
C ASN A 15 -4.09 -6.60 10.38
N ASP A 16 -4.10 -5.26 10.46
CA ASP A 16 -5.32 -4.45 10.50
C ASP A 16 -5.19 -3.31 9.48
N LEU A 17 -5.79 -3.53 8.32
CA LEU A 17 -5.72 -2.59 7.21
C LEU A 17 -6.43 -1.28 7.53
N GLU A 18 -7.59 -1.33 8.19
CA GLU A 18 -8.38 -0.13 8.48
C GLU A 18 -7.70 0.75 9.52
N ALA A 19 -7.22 0.18 10.62
CA ALA A 19 -6.47 0.92 11.62
C ALA A 19 -5.20 1.53 11.02
N ARG A 20 -4.53 0.82 10.10
CA ARG A 20 -3.36 1.35 9.38
C ARG A 20 -3.73 2.58 8.56
N ILE A 21 -4.79 2.54 7.76
CA ILE A 21 -5.24 3.69 6.95
C ILE A 21 -5.59 4.88 7.84
N ARG A 22 -6.39 4.66 8.90
CA ARG A 22 -6.75 5.71 9.87
C ARG A 22 -5.52 6.35 10.49
N THR A 23 -4.57 5.54 10.94
CA THR A 23 -3.31 6.00 11.55
C THR A 23 -2.49 6.84 10.58
N HIS A 24 -2.33 6.39 9.34
CA HIS A 24 -1.61 7.13 8.32
C HIS A 24 -2.31 8.46 7.99
N ASN A 25 -3.62 8.47 7.80
CA ASN A 25 -4.38 9.70 7.49
C ASN A 25 -4.46 10.68 8.67
N ALA A 26 -4.39 10.19 9.91
CA ALA A 26 -4.24 11.02 11.10
C ALA A 26 -2.83 11.64 11.26
N GLY A 27 -1.88 11.34 10.35
CA GLY A 27 -0.50 11.83 10.44
C GLY A 27 0.35 11.11 11.48
N LYS A 28 -0.15 10.00 12.05
CA LYS A 28 0.55 9.19 13.06
C LYS A 28 1.22 7.94 12.48
N GLY A 29 1.19 7.80 11.15
CA GLY A 29 1.83 6.70 10.42
C GLY A 29 3.31 6.96 10.13
N ALA A 30 3.83 6.31 9.09
CA ALA A 30 5.23 6.48 8.68
C ALA A 30 5.56 7.94 8.34
N LYS A 31 6.77 8.40 8.73
CA LYS A 31 7.29 9.75 8.42
C LYS A 31 7.12 10.11 6.94
N TYR A 32 7.39 9.15 6.04
CA TYR A 32 7.24 9.34 4.59
C TYR A 32 5.83 9.80 4.18
N THR A 33 4.80 9.16 4.74
CA THR A 33 3.40 9.43 4.42
C THR A 33 2.83 10.64 5.13
N MET A 34 3.43 11.09 6.24
CA MET A 34 2.89 12.17 7.10
C MET A 34 2.68 13.49 6.33
N GLY A 35 3.59 13.84 5.42
CA GLY A 35 3.47 15.02 4.55
C GLY A 35 2.77 14.77 3.21
N ARG A 36 2.24 13.57 2.98
CA ARG A 36 1.71 13.12 1.68
C ARG A 36 0.29 12.54 1.79
N ARG A 37 -0.43 12.98 2.80
CA ARG A 37 -1.82 12.60 3.08
C ARG A 37 -2.78 13.42 2.21
N PRO A 38 -4.02 12.96 1.99
CA PRO A 38 -4.53 11.64 2.38
C PRO A 38 -3.83 10.50 1.60
N VAL A 39 -3.87 9.31 2.18
CA VAL A 39 -3.45 8.07 1.55
C VAL A 39 -4.66 7.17 1.33
N ALA A 40 -4.71 6.50 0.19
CA ALA A 40 -5.75 5.54 -0.19
C ALA A 40 -5.17 4.15 -0.44
N VAL A 41 -5.90 3.09 -0.12
CA VAL A 41 -5.50 1.73 -0.49
C VAL A 41 -5.77 1.53 -1.97
N VAL A 42 -4.72 1.15 -2.69
CA VAL A 42 -4.77 0.92 -4.15
C VAL A 42 -4.39 -0.52 -4.54
N TYR A 43 -3.86 -1.29 -3.59
CA TYR A 43 -3.59 -2.71 -3.74
C TYR A 43 -3.44 -3.34 -2.36
N ARG A 44 -4.07 -4.50 -2.16
CA ARG A 44 -3.92 -5.35 -0.97
C ARG A 44 -3.93 -6.81 -1.37
N GLU A 45 -3.21 -7.64 -0.63
CA GLU A 45 -3.23 -9.09 -0.78
C GLU A 45 -3.08 -9.74 0.61
N ALA A 46 -3.71 -10.89 0.81
CA ALA A 46 -3.52 -11.68 2.01
C ALA A 46 -2.20 -12.47 1.92
N ALA A 47 -1.54 -12.68 3.06
CA ALA A 47 -0.35 -13.51 3.16
C ALA A 47 -0.56 -14.56 4.27
N PRO A 48 -0.12 -15.82 4.07
CA PRO A 48 -0.33 -16.89 5.06
C PRO A 48 0.42 -16.67 6.38
N SER A 49 1.55 -15.98 6.34
CA SER A 49 2.39 -15.72 7.50
C SER A 49 3.01 -14.32 7.47
N ARG A 50 3.51 -13.87 8.62
CA ARG A 50 4.31 -12.64 8.73
C ARG A 50 5.56 -12.70 7.84
N GLY A 51 6.20 -13.87 7.73
CA GLY A 51 7.39 -14.06 6.90
C GLY A 51 7.08 -13.86 5.41
N ASP A 52 5.96 -14.42 4.95
CA ASP A 52 5.50 -14.25 3.57
C ASP A 52 5.10 -12.81 3.27
N ALA A 53 4.41 -12.15 4.21
CA ALA A 53 4.06 -10.73 4.10
C ALA A 53 5.31 -9.85 3.93
N LEU A 54 6.36 -10.08 4.73
CA LEU A 54 7.62 -9.32 4.67
C LEU A 54 8.45 -9.63 3.42
N ARG A 55 8.42 -10.88 2.93
CA ARG A 55 9.06 -11.24 1.65
C ARG A 55 8.36 -10.52 0.50
N ARG A 56 7.03 -10.57 0.48
CA ARG A 56 6.20 -9.92 -0.53
C ARG A 56 6.32 -8.40 -0.49
N GLU A 57 6.37 -7.80 0.70
CA GLU A 57 6.63 -6.37 0.87
C GLU A 57 7.97 -5.95 0.23
N ARG A 58 9.03 -6.75 0.41
CA ARG A 58 10.35 -6.50 -0.19
C ARG A 58 10.31 -6.57 -1.72
N GLU A 59 9.62 -7.57 -2.28
CA GLU A 59 9.41 -7.67 -3.73
C GLU A 59 8.67 -6.45 -4.27
N LEU A 60 7.55 -6.07 -3.65
CA LEU A 60 6.76 -4.89 -4.04
C LEU A 60 7.58 -3.60 -3.96
N LYS A 61 8.46 -3.45 -2.95
CA LYS A 61 9.36 -2.29 -2.85
C LYS A 61 10.32 -2.21 -4.03
N ARG A 62 10.85 -3.35 -4.50
CA ARG A 62 11.78 -3.47 -5.64
C ARG A 62 11.12 -3.21 -7.01
N LEU A 63 9.81 -3.31 -7.12
CA LEU A 63 9.12 -3.03 -8.37
C LEU A 63 9.37 -1.59 -8.85
N SER A 64 9.50 -1.43 -10.16
CA SER A 64 9.52 -0.12 -10.80
C SER A 64 8.21 0.63 -10.60
N ARG A 65 8.22 1.95 -10.82
CA ARG A 65 7.01 2.78 -10.79
C ARG A 65 5.95 2.25 -11.74
N LEU A 66 6.32 1.86 -12.97
CA LEU A 66 5.40 1.31 -13.97
C LEU A 66 4.79 -0.02 -13.52
N GLN A 67 5.58 -0.91 -12.92
CA GLN A 67 5.08 -2.18 -12.40
C GLN A 67 4.06 -1.96 -11.27
N LYS A 68 4.32 -1.00 -10.37
CA LYS A 68 3.36 -0.63 -9.31
C LYS A 68 2.06 -0.05 -9.88
N VAL A 69 2.14 0.82 -10.90
CA VAL A 69 0.95 1.35 -11.58
C VAL A 69 0.14 0.22 -12.24
N ARG A 70 0.80 -0.76 -12.86
CA ARG A 70 0.12 -1.93 -13.44
C ARG A 70 -0.61 -2.76 -12.37
N LEU A 71 0.01 -3.00 -11.22
CA LEU A 71 -0.65 -3.67 -10.10
C LEU A 71 -1.86 -2.90 -9.58
N HIS A 72 -1.75 -1.58 -9.44
CA HIS A 72 -2.88 -0.73 -9.05
C HIS A 72 -4.05 -0.89 -10.04
N ARG A 73 -3.81 -0.68 -11.34
CA ARG A 73 -4.86 -0.79 -12.36
C ARG A 73 -5.51 -2.17 -12.38
N ARG A 74 -4.71 -3.24 -12.23
CA ARG A 74 -5.24 -4.60 -12.16
C ARG A 74 -6.15 -4.80 -10.94
N ALA A 75 -5.76 -4.27 -9.78
CA ALA A 75 -6.60 -4.33 -8.59
C ALA A 75 -7.90 -3.54 -8.74
N GLU A 76 -7.88 -2.38 -9.41
CA GLU A 76 -9.10 -1.62 -9.72
C GLU A 76 -10.04 -2.37 -10.65
N MET A 77 -9.52 -3.06 -11.66
CA MET A 77 -10.33 -3.88 -12.57
C MET A 77 -11.02 -5.01 -11.79
N ASN A 78 -10.24 -5.78 -11.01
CA ASN A 78 -10.76 -6.90 -10.24
C ASN A 78 -11.79 -6.51 -9.15
N ALA A 79 -11.83 -5.24 -8.73
CA ALA A 79 -12.76 -4.75 -7.72
C ALA A 79 -14.10 -4.28 -8.32
N ARG A 80 -14.21 -4.21 -9.65
CA ARG A 80 -15.43 -3.84 -10.38
C ARG A 80 -16.20 -5.05 -10.90
N ASP A 81 -15.59 -6.22 -10.84
CA ASP A 81 -16.18 -7.53 -11.12
C ASP A 81 -16.83 -8.09 -9.84
#